data_AF-A0A0F3IX81-F1
#
_entry.id   AF-A0A0F3IX81-F1
#
_cell.length_a   1.000
_cell.length_b   1.000
_cell.length_c   1.000
_cell.angle_alpha   90.00
_cell.angle_beta   90.00
_cell.angle_gamma   90.00
#
_symmetry.space_group_name_H-M   'P 1'
#
loop_
_entity.id
_entity.type
_entity.pdbx_description
1 polymer ?
#
loop_
_entity_poly.entity_id
_entity_poly.type
_entity_poly.pdbx_seq_one_letter_code
_entity_poly.pdbx_strand_id
1 'polypeptide(L)' 'AVLQRCKELGLPISMMDTSFFLSRETLISTIRPGMARWRERLFISMAKNAVSATDFFKIPANRVVELGTQIEL' A
#
# COMPACT_ATOMS: atom_id res chain seq x y z
N ALA A 1 1.56 5.06 17.31
CA ALA A 1 1.66 4.86 15.84
C ALA A 1 2.76 5.76 15.29
N VAL A 2 3.51 5.37 14.26
CA VAL A 2 4.68 6.13 13.75
C VAL A 2 4.34 7.59 13.45
N LEU A 3 3.16 7.86 12.86
CA LEU A 3 2.69 9.23 12.56
C LEU A 3 2.54 10.10 13.82
N GLN A 4 2.19 9.52 14.97
CA GLN A 4 2.08 10.26 16.22
C GLN A 4 3.46 10.66 16.77
N ARG A 5 4.49 9.85 16.47
CA ARG A 5 5.88 10.12 16.86
C ARG A 5 6.46 11.31 16.11
N CYS A 6 5.98 11.62 14.91
CA CYS A 6 6.39 12.81 14.16
C CYS A 6 6.14 14.11 14.93
N LYS A 7 5.15 14.13 15.85
CA LYS A 7 4.91 15.26 16.74
C LYS A 7 6.10 15.54 17.66
N GLU A 8 6.81 14.51 18.11
CA GLU A 8 8.03 14.62 18.93
C GLU A 8 9.18 15.30 18.16
N LEU A 9 9.14 15.25 16.82
CA LEU A 9 10.10 15.90 15.92
C LEU A 9 9.62 17.27 15.42
N GLY A 10 8.55 17.83 16.01
CA GLY A 10 8.00 19.13 15.63
C GLY A 10 7.16 19.11 14.35
N LEU A 11 6.75 17.93 13.87
CA LEU A 11 5.89 17.75 12.69
C LEU A 11 4.50 17.25 13.14
N PRO A 12 3.61 18.15 13.61
CA PRO A 12 2.25 17.77 13.99
C PRO A 12 1.42 17.43 12.74
N ILE A 13 1.03 16.16 12.62
CA ILE A 13 0.16 15.69 11.53
C ILE A 13 -1.27 15.58 12.07
N SER A 14 -2.17 16.46 11.61
CA SER A 14 -3.60 16.34 11.90
C SER A 14 -4.23 15.33 10.94
N MET A 15 -4.72 14.21 11.47
CA MET A 15 -5.37 13.16 10.67
C MET A 15 -6.63 13.64 9.96
N MET A 16 -7.31 14.68 10.48
CA MET A 16 -8.54 15.21 9.89
C MET A 16 -8.24 16.25 8.80
N ASP A 17 -7.16 17.02 8.95
CA ASP A 17 -6.84 18.11 8.00
C ASP A 17 -5.90 17.66 6.88
N THR A 18 -5.19 16.55 7.06
CA THR A 18 -4.21 16.04 6.09
C THR A 18 -4.85 15.03 5.12
N SER A 19 -4.60 15.20 3.83
CA SER A 19 -4.97 14.21 2.80
C SER A 19 -3.79 13.26 2.58
N PHE A 20 -4.04 11.95 2.61
CA PHE A 20 -3.04 10.92 2.39
C PHE A 20 -3.17 10.34 0.99
N PHE A 21 -2.06 10.29 0.27
CA PHE A 21 -1.97 9.65 -1.04
C PHE A 21 -1.22 8.34 -0.88
N LEU A 22 -1.85 7.24 -1.28
CA LEU A 22 -1.28 5.90 -1.18
C LEU A 22 -1.23 5.27 -2.56
N SER A 23 -0.09 4.70 -2.95
CA SER A 23 -0.01 3.84 -4.13
C SER A 23 -0.50 2.44 -3.75
N ARG A 24 -1.39 1.87 -4.56
CA ARG A 24 -1.80 0.46 -4.43
C ARG A 24 -1.37 -0.28 -5.69
N GLU A 25 -0.46 -1.24 -5.51
CA GLU A 25 0.01 -2.09 -6.59
C GLU A 25 -0.87 -3.33 -6.71
N THR A 26 -1.30 -3.63 -7.94
CA THR A 26 -1.97 -4.89 -8.27
C THR A 26 -1.04 -5.74 -9.11
N LEU A 27 -0.59 -6.86 -8.55
CA LEU A 27 0.27 -7.82 -9.24
C LEU A 27 -0.54 -8.69 -10.20
N ILE A 28 -0.10 -8.77 -11.46
CA ILE A 28 -0.70 -9.57 -12.52
C ILE A 28 0.36 -10.50 -13.11
N SER A 29 0.00 -11.76 -13.31
CA SER A 29 0.84 -12.76 -13.97
C SER A 29 0.88 -12.51 -15.48
N THR A 30 2.07 -12.46 -16.08
CA THR A 30 2.25 -12.26 -17.52
C THR A 30 2.64 -13.57 -18.23
N ILE A 31 2.50 -13.60 -19.55
CA ILE A 31 2.89 -14.74 -20.39
C ILE A 31 4.35 -14.60 -20.86
N ARG A 32 4.93 -13.40 -20.75
CA ARG A 32 6.30 -13.11 -21.16
C ARG A 32 7.30 -13.92 -20.31
N PRO A 33 8.41 -14.40 -20.90
CA PRO A 33 9.44 -15.07 -20.15
C PRO A 33 10.01 -14.13 -19.07
N GLY A 34 9.91 -14.57 -17.82
CA GLY A 34 10.32 -13.82 -16.64
C GLY A 34 10.44 -14.76 -15.45
N MET A 35 9.52 -14.63 -14.49
CA MET A 35 9.47 -15.49 -13.31
C MET A 35 8.83 -16.86 -13.60
N ALA A 36 9.16 -17.89 -12.81
CA ALA A 36 8.45 -19.17 -12.93
C ALA A 36 6.99 -19.01 -12.47
N ARG A 37 6.01 -19.49 -13.25
CA ARG A 37 4.57 -19.30 -12.98
C ARG A 37 4.12 -19.67 -11.56
N TRP A 38 4.72 -20.67 -10.93
CA TRP A 38 4.37 -21.05 -9.55
C TRP A 38 4.81 -19.98 -8.54
N ARG A 39 5.94 -19.30 -8.80
CA ARG A 39 6.42 -18.18 -7.98
C ARG A 39 5.53 -16.97 -8.13
N GLU A 40 5.13 -16.63 -9.37
CA GLU A 40 4.18 -15.52 -9.60
C GLU A 40 2.88 -15.71 -8.82
N ARG A 41 2.31 -16.93 -8.88
CA ARG A 41 1.09 -17.26 -8.12
C ARG A 41 1.29 -17.11 -6.61
N LEU A 42 2.45 -17.54 -6.08
CA LEU A 42 2.79 -17.37 -4.68
C LEU A 42 2.86 -15.87 -4.30
N PHE A 43 3.59 -15.06 -5.07
CA PHE A 43 3.71 -13.62 -4.82
C PHE A 43 2.37 -12.90 -4.91
N ILE A 44 1.56 -13.20 -5.92
CA ILE A 44 0.22 -12.63 -6.08
C ILE A 44 -0.66 -12.99 -4.88
N SER A 45 -0.61 -14.25 -4.42
CA SER A 45 -1.36 -14.68 -3.24
C SER A 45 -0.90 -13.93 -1.99
N MET A 46 0.41 -13.84 -1.76
CA MET A 46 0.96 -13.10 -0.62
C MET A 46 0.56 -11.62 -0.65
N ALA A 47 0.68 -10.96 -1.80
CA ALA A 47 0.34 -9.56 -1.97
C ALA A 47 -1.15 -9.29 -1.71
N LYS A 48 -2.05 -10.19 -2.14
CA LYS A 48 -3.50 -10.08 -1.87
C LYS A 48 -3.85 -10.27 -0.39
N ASN A 49 -3.05 -11.03 0.35
CA ASN A 49 -3.25 -11.27 1.78
C ASN A 49 -2.50 -10.28 2.68
N ALA A 50 -1.72 -9.35 2.12
CA ALA A 50 -0.99 -8.36 2.89
C ALA A 50 -1.94 -7.32 3.51
N VAL A 51 -1.58 -6.86 4.72
CA VAL A 51 -2.29 -5.75 5.38
C VAL A 51 -2.12 -4.48 4.53
N SER A 52 -3.21 -3.73 4.35
CA SER A 52 -3.17 -2.47 3.61
C SER A 52 -2.40 -1.40 4.41
N ALA A 53 -1.72 -0.51 3.70
CA ALA A 53 -1.01 0.61 4.34
C ALA A 53 -1.98 1.51 5.13
N THR A 54 -3.19 1.72 4.60
CA THR A 54 -4.26 2.48 5.25
C THR A 54 -4.60 1.91 6.63
N ASP A 55 -4.78 0.59 6.72
CA ASP A 55 -5.10 -0.09 7.97
C ASP A 55 -3.92 -0.08 8.95
N PHE A 56 -2.71 -0.31 8.45
CA PHE A 56 -1.49 -0.31 9.25
C PHE A 56 -1.24 1.06 9.91
N PHE A 57 -1.40 2.15 9.15
CA PHE A 57 -1.23 3.51 9.64
C PHE A 57 -2.48 4.09 10.31
N LYS A 58 -3.58 3.35 10.34
CA LYS A 58 -4.88 3.75 10.92
C LYS A 58 -5.41 5.05 10.31
N ILE A 59 -5.26 5.19 9.00
CA ILE A 59 -5.70 6.41 8.30
C ILE A 59 -7.21 6.33 8.07
N PRO A 60 -8.00 7.36 8.42
CA PRO A 60 -9.42 7.40 8.13
C PRO A 60 -9.71 7.30 6.63
N ALA A 61 -10.64 6.43 6.23
CA ALA A 61 -10.94 6.15 4.81
C ALA A 61 -11.43 7.40 4.03
N ASN A 62 -12.03 8.38 4.71
CA ASN A 62 -12.47 9.64 4.10
C ASN A 62 -11.32 10.62 3.76
N ARG A 63 -10.08 10.28 4.10
CA ARG A 63 -8.89 11.12 3.86
C ARG A 63 -7.84 10.45 2.98
N VAL A 64 -8.14 9.28 2.43
CA VAL A 64 -7.22 8.52 1.57
C VAL A 64 -7.62 8.67 0.11
N VAL A 65 -6.63 8.98 -0.73
CA VAL A 65 -6.71 8.82 -2.18
C VAL A 65 -5.77 7.68 -2.58
N GLU A 66 -6.33 6.57 -3.02
CA GLU A 66 -5.56 5.44 -3.53
C GLU A 66 -5.28 5.61 -5.04
N LEU A 67 -4.01 5.56 -5.42
CA LEU A 67 -3.54 5.56 -6.80
C LEU A 67 -3.21 4.11 -7.19
N GLY A 68 -4.12 3.48 -7.94
CA GLY A 68 -3.96 2.11 -8.40
C GLY A 68 -2.97 2.01 -9.57
N THR A 69 -1.95 1.17 -9.43
CA THR A 69 -1.00 0.82 -10.51
C THR A 69 -0.99 -0.68 -10.72
N GLN A 70 -0.95 -1.13 -11.98
CA GLN A 70 -0.80 -2.54 -12.32
C GLN A 70 0.67 -2.85 -12.59
N ILE A 71 1.17 -3.93 -11.99
CA ILE A 71 2.54 -4.40 -12.17
C ILE A 71 2.48 -5.82 -12.74
N GLU A 72 3.13 -6.01 -13.88
CA GLU A 72 3.33 -7.31 -14.50
C GLU A 72 4.61 -7.97 -13.94
N LEU A 73 4.49 -9.24 -13.52
CA LEU A 73 5.60 -10.05 -12.99
C LEU A 73 6.31 -10.86 -14.08
#